data_AF-A0A963S3C2-F1
#
_entry.id   AF-A0A963S3C2-F1
#
_cell.length_a   1.000
_cell.length_b   1.000
_cell.length_c   1.000
_cell.angle_alpha   90.00
_cell.angle_beta   90.00
_cell.angle_gamma   90.00
#
_symmetry.space_group_name_H-M   'P 1'
#
loop_
_entity.id
_entity.type
_entity.pdbx_description
1 polymer ?
#
loop_
_entity_poly.entity_id
_entity_poly.type
_entity_poly.pdbx_seq_one_letter_code
_entity_poly.pdbx_strand_id
1 'polypeptide(L)' 'MMKQNGARMRHMIGNLACDYVDGTDKVLARYYNFVTDWAQGGRLNCMALCDVTLARNGESWLVKRNDTRKLAG' A
#
# COMPACT_ATOMS: atom_id res chain seq x y z
N MET A 1 9.30 30.33 9.76
CA MET A 1 9.33 29.07 9.00
C MET A 1 8.24 28.15 9.55
N MET A 2 7.11 28.00 8.85
CA MET A 2 6.04 27.08 9.28
C MET A 2 6.54 25.65 9.12
N LYS A 3 6.61 24.89 10.22
CA LYS A 3 6.80 23.44 10.17
C LYS A 3 5.62 22.85 9.43
N GLN A 4 5.86 22.14 8.32
CA GLN A 4 4.85 21.26 7.75
C GLN A 4 4.49 20.23 8.83
N ASN A 5 3.32 20.38 9.45
CA ASN A 5 2.72 19.30 10.22
C ASN A 5 2.40 18.20 9.19
N GLY A 6 3.32 17.24 9.04
CA GLY A 6 3.13 16.11 8.14
C GLY A 6 1.75 15.50 8.40
N ALA A 7 0.97 15.32 7.33
CA ALA A 7 -0.32 14.66 7.41
C ALA A 7 -0.14 13.34 8.17
N ARG A 8 -0.85 13.17 9.29
CA ARG A 8 -0.71 11.98 10.14
C ARG A 8 -1.52 10.85 9.53
N MET A 9 -1.08 10.32 8.41
CA MET A 9 -1.76 9.22 7.73
C MET A 9 -1.35 7.88 8.37
N ARG A 10 -2.33 7.00 8.60
CA ARG A 10 -2.08 5.61 8.97
C ARG A 10 -2.63 4.69 7.88
N HIS A 11 -1.74 3.88 7.34
CA HIS A 11 -2.05 2.80 6.41
C HIS A 11 -2.10 1.48 7.18
N MET A 12 -3.23 0.77 7.08
CA MET A 12 -3.39 -0.58 7.62
C MET A 12 -3.62 -1.53 6.45
N ILE A 13 -2.72 -2.49 6.31
CA ILE A 13 -2.79 -3.52 5.27
C ILE A 13 -3.53 -4.72 5.83
N GLY A 14 -4.51 -5.22 5.08
CA GLY A 14 -5.28 -6.42 5.41
C GLY A 14 -5.35 -7.40 4.25
N ASN A 15 -5.50 -8.68 4.59
CA ASN A 15 -5.66 -9.80 3.65
C ASN A 15 -4.60 -9.81 2.54
N LEU A 16 -3.32 -9.68 2.92
CA LEU A 16 -2.21 -9.76 1.98
C LEU A 16 -2.10 -11.18 1.42
N ALA A 17 -2.21 -11.31 0.10
CA ALA A 17 -1.90 -12.51 -0.66
C ALA A 17 -0.74 -12.23 -1.62
N CYS A 18 0.17 -13.18 -1.78
CA CYS A 18 1.35 -13.04 -2.62
C CYS A 18 1.59 -14.31 -3.42
N ASP A 19 1.81 -14.16 -4.72
CA ASP A 19 2.15 -15.24 -5.63
C ASP A 19 3.45 -14.91 -6.37
N TYR A 20 4.36 -15.88 -6.48
CA TYR A 20 5.53 -15.76 -7.33
C TYR A 20 5.14 -16.01 -8.79
N VAL A 21 5.69 -15.21 -9.71
CA VAL A 21 5.49 -15.40 -11.15
C VAL A 21 6.79 -15.93 -11.76
N ASP A 22 6.67 -17.04 -12.49
CA ASP A 22 7.69 -17.63 -13.37
C ASP A 22 9.14 -17.43 -12.92
N GLY A 23 9.63 -18.30 -12.03
CA GLY A 23 11.07 -18.47 -11.86
C GLY A 23 11.82 -17.44 -11.01
N THR A 24 11.14 -16.78 -10.06
CA THR A 24 11.68 -16.31 -8.75
C THR A 24 12.01 -14.82 -8.52
N ASP A 25 11.98 -13.96 -9.53
CA ASP A 25 12.30 -12.52 -9.33
C ASP A 25 11.12 -11.55 -9.40
N LYS A 26 9.90 -12.09 -9.48
CA LYS A 26 8.66 -11.30 -9.52
C LYS A 26 7.63 -11.84 -8.54
N VAL A 27 6.96 -10.94 -7.84
CA VAL A 27 5.83 -11.26 -6.96
C VAL A 27 4.63 -10.42 -7.37
N LEU A 28 3.47 -11.04 -7.49
CA LEU A 28 2.18 -10.38 -7.53
C LEU A 28 1.61 -10.40 -6.12
N ALA A 29 1.37 -9.22 -5.56
CA ALA A 29 0.77 -9.05 -4.25
C ALA A 29 -0.59 -8.36 -4.38
N ARG A 30 -1.59 -8.88 -3.66
CA ARG A 30 -2.92 -8.28 -3.56
C ARG A 30 -3.26 -8.05 -2.09
N TYR A 31 -3.73 -6.86 -1.75
CA TYR A 31 -4.13 -6.53 -0.39
C TYR A 31 -5.16 -5.41 -0.33
N TYR A 32 -5.89 -5.32 0.79
CA TYR A 32 -6.69 -4.15 1.13
C TYR A 32 -5.84 -3.14 1.89
N ASN A 33 -5.91 -1.87 1.50
CA ASN A 33 -5.27 -0.75 2.17
C ASN A 33 -6.35 0.13 2.79
N PHE A 34 -6.42 0.16 4.12
CA PHE A 34 -7.31 1.02 4.87
C PHE A 34 -6.52 2.22 5.41
N VAL A 35 -6.91 3.41 4.95
CA VAL A 35 -6.17 4.65 5.18
C VAL A 35 -6.98 5.59 6.05
N THR A 36 -6.37 6.05 7.15
CA THR A 36 -6.99 6.99 8.10
C THR A 36 -6.12 8.23 8.29
N ASP A 37 -6.76 9.38 8.46
CA ASP A 37 -6.13 10.65 8.78
C ASP A 37 -6.24 10.96 10.28
N TRP A 38 -5.10 11.07 10.94
CA TRP A 38 -4.95 11.31 12.37
C TRP A 38 -4.62 12.76 12.72
N ALA A 39 -4.67 13.68 11.75
CA ALA A 39 -4.59 15.11 12.07
C ALA A 39 -5.73 15.54 13.00
N GLN A 40 -6.89 14.88 12.92
CA GLN A 40 -8.09 15.20 13.71
C GLN A 40 -8.79 13.95 14.28
N GLY A 41 -8.03 12.92 14.69
CA GLY A 41 -8.61 11.80 15.46
C GLY A 41 -8.96 10.54 14.66
N GLY A 42 -8.26 10.26 13.56
CA GLY A 42 -8.32 8.95 12.89
C GLY A 42 -9.48 8.79 11.92
N ARG A 43 -9.90 9.88 11.27
CA ARG A 43 -10.98 9.87 10.29
C ARG A 43 -10.64 8.95 9.13
N LEU A 44 -11.62 8.19 8.64
CA LEU A 44 -11.48 7.43 7.39
C LEU A 44 -11.09 8.38 6.25
N ASN A 45 -10.00 8.07 5.55
CA ASN A 45 -9.63 8.74 4.32
C ASN A 45 -10.08 7.92 3.11
N CYS A 46 -9.64 6.67 3.02
CA CYS A 46 -10.11 5.76 2.00
C CYS A 46 -9.86 4.29 2.37
N MET A 47 -10.55 3.41 1.64
CA MET A 47 -10.19 2.00 1.56
C MET A 47 -9.97 1.66 0.08
N ALA A 48 -8.88 0.95 -0.23
CA ALA A 48 -8.56 0.55 -1.60
C ALA A 48 -8.15 -0.92 -1.66
N LEU A 49 -8.46 -1.58 -2.77
CA LEU A 49 -7.78 -2.81 -3.18
C LEU A 49 -6.53 -2.42 -3.97
N CYS A 50 -5.39 -2.99 -3.60
CA CYS A 50 -4.12 -2.77 -4.27
C CYS A 50 -3.66 -4.05 -4.95
N ASP A 51 -3.36 -3.96 -6.25
CA ASP A 51 -2.72 -4.99 -7.05
C ASP A 51 -1.28 -4.52 -7.35
N VAL A 52 -0.30 -5.19 -6.77
CA VAL A 52 1.10 -4.76 -6.77
C VAL A 52 1.98 -5.79 -7.45
N THR A 53 2.80 -5.33 -8.40
CA THR A 53 3.90 -6.11 -8.95
C THR A 53 5.20 -5.68 -8.28
N LEU A 54 5.86 -6.62 -7.62
CA LEU A 54 7.18 -6.44 -7.03
C LEU A 54 8.23 -7.14 -7.89
N ALA A 55 9.42 -6.56 -7.97
CA ALA A 55 10.60 -7.20 -8.56
C ALA A 55 11.74 -7.25 -7.56
N ARG A 56 12.51 -8.35 -7.57
CA ARG A 56 13.64 -8.54 -6.67
C ARG A 56 14.74 -7.51 -6.98
N ASN A 57 15.34 -6.98 -5.91
CA ASN A 57 16.47 -6.05 -5.97
C ASN A 57 17.46 -6.41 -4.85
N GLY A 58 18.40 -7.29 -5.16
CA GLY A 58 19.29 -7.90 -4.17
C GLY A 58 18.49 -8.67 -3.12
N GLU A 59 18.65 -8.27 -1.86
CA GLU A 59 17.94 -8.85 -0.71
C GLU A 59 16.56 -8.22 -0.45
N SER A 60 16.16 -7.23 -1.27
CA SER A 60 14.92 -6.47 -1.11
C SER A 60 13.98 -6.60 -2.31
N TRP A 61 12.83 -5.94 -2.23
CA TRP A 61 11.84 -5.88 -3.31
C TRP A 61 11.53 -4.43 -3.65
N LEU A 62 11.38 -4.15 -4.94
CA LEU A 62 10.93 -2.85 -5.44
C LEU A 62 9.52 -2.96 -6.02
N VAL A 63 8.69 -1.96 -5.73
CA VAL A 63 7.38 -1.80 -6.39
C VAL A 63 7.62 -1.39 -7.84
N LYS A 64 7.25 -2.24 -8.79
CA LYS A 64 7.28 -1.93 -10.23
C LYS A 64 5.96 -1.35 -10.71
N ARG A 65 4.85 -1.83 -10.15
CA ARG A 65 3.50 -1.34 -10.45
C ARG A 65 2.63 -1.48 -9.21
N ASN A 66 1.74 -0.52 -9.00
CA ASN A 66 0.71 -0.56 -7.97
C ASN A 66 -0.57 0.03 -8.55
N ASP A 67 -1.45 -0.84 -9.02
CA ASP A 67 -2.79 -0.42 -9.45
C ASP A 67 -3.70 -0.41 -8.23
N THR A 68 -4.40 0.70 -8.02
CA THR A 68 -5.29 0.86 -6.87
C THR A 68 -6.72 1.10 -7.32
N ARG A 69 -7.65 0.41 -6.68
CA ARG A 69 -9.08 0.63 -6.87
C ARG A 69 -9.69 1.06 -5.54
N LYS A 70 -10.13 2.32 -5.46
CA LYS A 70 -10.85 2.84 -4.30
C LYS A 70 -12.17 2.08 -4.14
N LEU A 71 -12.43 1.59 -2.93
CA LEU A 71 -13.63 0.86 -2.55
C LEU A 71 -14.55 1.70 -1.65
N ALA A 72 -13.98 2.61 -0.85
CA ALA A 72 -14.72 3.52 0.02
C ALA A 72 -13.91 4.78 0.35
N GLY A 73 -14.59 5.80 0.88
CA GLY A 73 -14.02 7.08 1.35
C GLY A 73 -14.42 8.28 0.51
#